data_AF-A0AAD7CPP6-F1
#
_entry.id   AF-A0AAD7CPP6-F1
#
_cell.length_a   1.000
_cell.length_b   1.000
_cell.length_c   1.000
_cell.angle_alpha   90.00
_cell.angle_beta   90.00
_cell.angle_gamma   90.00
#
_symmetry.space_group_name_H-M   'P 1'
#
loop_
_entity.id
_entity.type
_entity.pdbx_description
1 polymer ?
#
loop_
_entity_poly.entity_id
_entity_poly.type
_entity_poly.pdbx_seq_one_letter_code
_entity_poly.pdbx_strand_id
1 'polypeptide(L)'
;MAPKYRWRDPQGHRTIAKIVKEQIPQWKDGLYPSQHDLIGRVLDGESILCCMATGGGKSALFAVPILILRETARNRHLYPDLPTRALPQGIVVTPTKGLAANIVRSHFSSCACIKHS
;
A
#
# COMPACT_ATOMS: atom_id res chain seq x y z
N MET A 1 7.08 19.43 -12.14
CA MET A 1 8.37 19.11 -11.49
C MET A 1 8.52 17.61 -11.40
N ALA A 2 9.70 17.08 -11.72
CA ALA A 2 10.01 15.68 -11.48
C ALA A 2 10.13 15.44 -9.95
N PRO A 3 9.75 14.25 -9.44
CA PRO A 3 9.92 13.93 -8.04
C PRO A 3 11.41 13.94 -7.67
N LYS A 4 11.72 14.48 -6.48
CA LYS A 4 13.08 14.61 -5.96
C LYS A 4 13.56 13.34 -5.26
N TYR A 5 12.64 12.59 -4.68
CA TYR A 5 12.93 11.35 -3.95
C TYR A 5 12.21 10.16 -4.56
N ARG A 6 12.71 8.96 -4.25
CA ARG A 6 12.03 7.68 -4.45
C ARG A 6 11.36 7.23 -3.16
N TRP A 7 10.41 6.30 -3.28
CA TRP A 7 9.72 5.73 -2.13
C TRP A 7 10.64 4.90 -1.23
N ARG A 8 11.72 4.35 -1.80
CA ARG A 8 12.76 3.60 -1.07
C ARG A 8 13.82 4.44 -0.39
N ASP A 9 13.89 5.73 -0.73
CA ASP A 9 14.84 6.61 -0.06
C ASP A 9 14.43 6.77 1.41
N PRO A 10 15.36 7.16 2.31
CA PRO A 10 15.04 7.38 3.72
C PRO A 10 13.86 8.35 3.93
N GLN A 11 13.72 9.36 3.06
CA GLN A 11 12.58 10.27 3.08
C GLN A 11 11.28 9.55 2.70
N GLY A 12 11.28 8.74 1.65
CA GLY A 12 10.15 7.91 1.24
C GLY A 12 9.72 6.95 2.36
N HIS A 13 10.66 6.24 2.98
CA HIS A 13 10.38 5.38 4.13
C HIS A 13 9.76 6.12 5.32
N ARG A 14 10.28 7.31 5.67
CA ARG A 14 9.69 8.14 6.73
C ARG A 14 8.26 8.56 6.38
N THR A 15 8.01 8.92 5.13
CA THR A 15 6.67 9.29 4.66
C THR A 15 5.71 8.11 4.68
N ILE A 16 6.15 6.92 4.25
CA ILE A 16 5.36 5.68 4.35
C ILE A 16 4.96 5.43 5.81
N ALA A 17 5.92 5.47 6.74
CA ALA A 17 5.66 5.24 8.16
C ALA A 17 4.66 6.26 8.74
N LYS A 18 4.83 7.54 8.39
CA LYS A 18 3.93 8.63 8.78
C LYS A 18 2.50 8.37 8.29
N ILE A 19 2.32 8.12 7.00
CA ILE A 19 1.00 7.90 6.40
C ILE A 19 0.34 6.67 7.03
N VAL A 20 1.07 5.56 7.21
CA VAL A 20 0.53 4.35 7.84
C VAL A 20 0.05 4.64 9.26
N LYS A 21 0.83 5.37 10.06
CA LYS A 21 0.45 5.74 11.43
C LYS A 21 -0.80 6.62 11.47
N GLU A 22 -0.92 7.57 10.55
CA GLU A 22 -2.06 8.50 10.48
C GLU A 22 -3.33 7.82 9.97
N GLN A 23 -3.21 6.95 8.97
CA GLN A 23 -4.36 6.31 8.31
C GLN A 23 -4.78 4.98 8.95
N ILE A 24 -3.89 4.35 9.73
CA ILE A 24 -4.11 3.06 10.40
C ILE A 24 -3.67 3.16 11.88
N PRO A 25 -4.31 4.02 12.70
CA PRO A 25 -3.88 4.27 14.08
C PRO A 25 -3.93 3.03 14.99
N GLN A 26 -4.67 1.98 14.59
CA GLN A 26 -4.72 0.70 15.29
C GLN A 26 -3.42 -0.12 15.18
N TRP A 27 -2.54 0.18 14.22
CA TRP A 27 -1.23 -0.48 14.08
C TRP A 27 -0.19 0.24 14.94
N LYS A 28 -0.15 -0.09 16.25
CA LYS A 28 0.72 0.56 17.24
C LYS A 28 2.21 0.48 16.88
N ASP A 29 2.65 -0.69 16.43
CA ASP A 29 4.05 -0.94 16.05
C ASP A 29 4.33 -0.65 14.56
N GLY A 30 3.29 -0.27 13.80
CA GLY A 30 3.39 0.03 12.38
C GLY A 30 3.70 -1.20 11.51
N LEU A 31 4.49 -0.98 10.46
CA LEU A 31 4.92 -2.01 9.51
C LEU A 31 6.14 -2.78 10.04
N TYR A 32 6.22 -4.07 9.70
CA TYR A 32 7.47 -4.81 9.89
C TYR A 32 8.58 -4.25 9.00
N PRO A 33 9.86 -4.32 9.41
CA PRO A 33 10.98 -3.79 8.61
C PRO A 33 11.02 -4.33 7.17
N SER A 34 10.77 -5.62 6.98
CA SER A 34 10.74 -6.24 5.64
C SER A 34 9.58 -5.74 4.77
N GLN A 35 8.43 -5.40 5.38
CA GLN A 35 7.31 -4.84 4.64
C GLN A 35 7.62 -3.42 4.16
N HIS A 36 8.36 -2.64 4.95
CA HIS A 36 8.72 -1.26 4.63
C HIS A 36 9.47 -1.16 3.29
N ASP A 37 10.53 -1.95 3.14
CA ASP A 37 11.33 -1.99 1.92
C ASP A 37 10.50 -2.47 0.71
N LEU A 38 9.77 -3.59 0.88
CA LEU A 38 8.95 -4.15 -0.19
C LEU A 38 7.85 -3.19 -0.66
N ILE A 39 7.20 -2.47 0.26
CA ILE A 39 6.21 -1.44 -0.06
C ILE A 39 6.85 -0.29 -0.83
N GLY A 40 8.04 0.17 -0.41
CA GLY A 40 8.79 1.20 -1.13
C GLY A 40 9.09 0.78 -2.57
N ARG A 41 9.54 -0.47 -2.78
CA ARG A 41 9.78 -1.05 -4.11
C ARG A 41 8.52 -1.06 -4.99
N VAL A 42 7.39 -1.48 -4.44
CA VAL A 42 6.10 -1.48 -5.18
C VAL A 42 5.67 -0.05 -5.55
N LEU A 43 5.83 0.91 -4.65
CA LEU A 43 5.48 2.31 -4.90
C LEU A 43 6.40 2.98 -5.94
N ASP A 44 7.67 2.55 -6.02
CA ASP A 44 8.60 2.90 -7.10
C ASP A 44 8.29 2.20 -8.44
N GLY A 45 7.29 1.33 -8.48
CA GLY A 45 6.85 0.63 -9.69
C GLY A 45 7.56 -0.71 -9.95
N GLU A 46 8.30 -1.26 -8.98
CA GLU A 46 8.92 -2.58 -9.15
C GLU A 46 7.90 -3.71 -9.00
N SER A 47 8.07 -4.77 -9.80
CA SER A 47 7.34 -6.02 -9.63
C SER A 47 8.03 -6.90 -8.60
N ILE A 48 7.30 -7.34 -7.58
CA ILE A 48 7.85 -8.16 -6.49
C ILE A 48 7.20 -9.55 -6.44
N LEU A 49 8.01 -10.58 -6.20
CA LEU A 49 7.56 -11.90 -5.79
C LEU A 49 7.92 -12.09 -4.33
N CYS A 50 6.92 -12.28 -3.46
CA CYS A 50 7.12 -12.41 -2.03
C CYS A 50 6.51 -13.71 -1.51
N CYS A 51 7.35 -14.56 -0.93
CA CYS A 51 6.95 -15.80 -0.27
C CYS A 51 7.05 -15.60 1.24
N MET A 52 5.90 -15.57 1.92
CA MET A 52 5.82 -15.38 3.37
C MET A 52 4.89 -16.42 3.99
N ALA A 53 5.25 -16.88 5.18
CA ALA A 53 4.40 -17.76 5.98
C ALA A 53 3.00 -17.14 6.20
N THR A 54 2.01 -18.00 6.38
CA THR A 54 0.67 -17.58 6.81
C THR A 54 0.77 -16.86 8.15
N GLY A 55 0.01 -15.76 8.31
CA GLY A 55 0.13 -14.89 9.48
C GLY A 55 1.26 -13.84 9.42
N GLY A 56 2.22 -13.95 8.50
CA GLY A 56 3.36 -13.01 8.41
C GLY A 56 3.03 -11.58 7.98
N GLY A 57 1.75 -11.24 7.78
CA GLY A 57 1.33 -9.89 7.40
C GLY A 57 1.45 -9.54 5.91
N LYS A 58 1.50 -10.55 5.02
CA LYS A 58 1.61 -10.34 3.56
C LYS A 58 0.53 -9.45 2.95
N SER A 59 -0.65 -9.35 3.58
CA SER A 59 -1.73 -8.47 3.10
C SER A 59 -1.35 -6.98 3.09
N ALA A 60 -0.45 -6.56 3.98
CA ALA A 60 0.06 -5.19 3.99
C ALA A 60 0.76 -4.82 2.68
N LEU A 61 1.42 -5.79 2.02
CA LEU A 61 2.22 -5.57 0.81
C LEU A 61 1.38 -5.15 -0.41
N PHE A 62 0.08 -5.44 -0.44
CA PHE A 62 -0.81 -4.92 -1.48
C PHE A 62 -1.76 -3.84 -0.96
N ALA A 63 -2.14 -3.86 0.32
CA ALA A 63 -3.10 -2.89 0.86
C ALA A 63 -2.48 -1.51 1.12
N VAL A 64 -1.28 -1.47 1.68
CA VAL A 64 -0.61 -0.23 2.06
C VAL A 64 -0.19 0.60 0.84
N PRO A 65 0.37 0.03 -0.24
CA PRO A 65 0.65 0.82 -1.45
C PRO A 65 -0.60 1.50 -2.02
N ILE A 66 -1.74 0.82 -2.04
CA ILE A 66 -3.01 1.40 -2.53
C ILE A 66 -3.41 2.58 -1.64
N LEU A 67 -3.33 2.42 -0.32
CA LEU A 67 -3.65 3.47 0.65
C LEU A 67 -2.73 4.70 0.48
N ILE A 68 -1.42 4.48 0.37
CA ILE A 68 -0.43 5.57 0.21
C ILE A 68 -0.65 6.33 -1.09
N LEU A 69 -0.88 5.62 -2.19
CA LEU A 69 -1.17 6.26 -3.46
C LEU A 69 -2.46 7.10 -3.39
N ARG A 70 -3.52 6.60 -2.73
CA ARG A 70 -4.77 7.35 -2.55
C ARG A 70 -4.58 8.60 -1.68
N GLU A 71 -3.84 8.48 -0.58
CA GLU A 71 -3.57 9.59 0.33
C GLU A 71 -2.76 10.68 -0.39
N THR A 72 -1.69 10.29 -1.07
CA THR A 72 -0.82 11.23 -1.79
C THR A 72 -1.49 11.86 -3.01
N ALA A 73 -2.44 11.16 -3.65
CA ALA A 73 -3.26 11.72 -4.72
C ALA A 73 -4.22 12.81 -4.19
N ARG A 74 -4.84 12.58 -3.02
CA ARG A 74 -5.76 13.53 -2.39
C ARG A 74 -5.05 14.74 -1.80
N ASN A 75 -3.92 14.50 -1.13
CA ASN A 75 -3.17 15.50 -0.38
C ASN A 75 -1.82 15.82 -1.03
N ARG A 76 -1.79 15.96 -2.37
CA ARG A 76 -0.55 16.11 -3.16
C ARG A 76 0.37 17.21 -2.66
N HIS A 77 -0.19 18.32 -2.19
CA HIS A 77 0.55 19.47 -1.67
C HIS A 77 1.39 19.13 -0.41
N LEU A 78 1.03 18.09 0.34
CA LEU A 78 1.80 17.61 1.50
C LEU A 78 3.01 16.75 1.11
N TYR A 79 3.06 16.27 -0.13
CA TYR A 79 4.08 15.33 -0.61
C TYR A 79 4.67 15.76 -1.97
N PRO A 80 5.11 17.02 -2.15
CA PRO A 80 5.49 17.55 -3.45
C PRO A 80 6.70 16.85 -4.07
N ASP A 81 7.59 16.32 -3.23
CA ASP A 81 8.88 15.76 -3.63
C ASP A 81 8.84 14.25 -3.94
N LEU A 82 7.72 13.57 -3.67
CA LEU A 82 7.58 12.13 -3.88
C LEU A 82 6.77 11.82 -5.16
N PRO A 83 6.99 10.67 -5.80
CA PRO A 83 6.21 10.26 -6.96
C PRO A 83 4.75 10.03 -6.57
N THR A 84 3.82 10.68 -7.27
CA THR A 84 2.37 10.56 -7.05
C THR A 84 1.64 10.16 -8.32
N ARG A 85 0.45 9.58 -8.16
CA ARG A 85 -0.44 9.17 -9.27
C ARG A 85 -1.78 9.86 -9.08
N ALA A 86 -2.29 10.54 -10.11
CA ALA A 86 -3.52 11.34 -10.00
C ALA A 86 -4.77 10.49 -9.72
N LEU A 87 -4.89 9.32 -10.36
CA LEU A 87 -6.01 8.38 -10.20
C LEU A 87 -5.47 6.98 -9.88
N PRO A 88 -5.03 6.73 -8.64
CA PRO A 88 -4.44 5.45 -8.29
C PRO A 88 -5.50 4.36 -8.19
N GLN A 89 -5.27 3.26 -8.88
CA GLN A 89 -6.10 2.05 -8.84
C GLN A 89 -5.21 0.85 -8.49
N GLY A 90 -5.74 -0.05 -7.67
CA GLY A 90 -5.11 -1.33 -7.33
C GLY A 90 -6.10 -2.46 -7.53
N ILE A 91 -5.66 -3.53 -8.18
CA ILE A 91 -6.45 -4.74 -8.42
C ILE A 91 -5.79 -5.86 -7.63
N VAL A 92 -6.54 -6.47 -6.73
CA VAL A 92 -6.11 -7.64 -5.95
C VAL A 92 -6.84 -8.86 -6.51
N VAL A 93 -6.09 -9.74 -7.15
CA VAL A 93 -6.60 -11.00 -7.69
C VAL A 93 -6.34 -12.10 -6.67
N THR A 94 -7.38 -12.86 -6.31
CA THR A 94 -7.25 -14.01 -5.42
C THR A 94 -7.92 -15.22 -6.03
N PRO A 95 -7.43 -16.44 -5.73
CA PRO A 95 -7.94 -17.66 -6.38
C PRO A 95 -9.36 -18.03 -5.95
N THR A 96 -9.84 -17.55 -4.79
CA THR A 96 -11.16 -17.93 -4.26
C THR A 96 -11.98 -16.72 -3.83
N LYS A 97 -13.29 -16.81 -4.08
CA LYS A 97 -14.27 -15.79 -3.70
C LYS A 97 -14.32 -15.58 -2.18
N GLY A 98 -14.19 -16.66 -1.40
CA GLY A 98 -14.17 -16.60 0.06
C GLY A 98 -12.99 -15.78 0.59
N LEU A 99 -11.80 -15.94 0.00
CA LEU A 99 -10.64 -15.15 0.36
C LEU A 99 -10.79 -13.68 -0.05
N ALA A 100 -11.30 -13.41 -1.26
CA ALA A 100 -11.60 -12.05 -1.70
C ALA A 100 -12.56 -11.33 -0.73
N ALA A 101 -13.66 -11.99 -0.36
CA ALA A 101 -14.64 -11.44 0.56
C ALA A 101 -14.03 -11.14 1.95
N ASN A 102 -13.16 -12.02 2.44
CA ASN A 102 -12.46 -11.80 3.70
C ASN A 102 -11.51 -10.59 3.62
N ILE A 103 -10.76 -10.44 2.53
CA ILE A 103 -9.86 -9.30 2.33
C ILE A 103 -10.63 -7.98 2.29
N VAL A 104 -11.74 -7.92 1.55
CA VAL A 104 -12.57 -6.71 1.49
C VAL A 104 -13.12 -6.34 2.87
N ARG A 105 -13.67 -7.32 3.60
CA ARG A 105 -14.19 -7.11 4.96
C ARG A 105 -13.11 -6.60 5.91
N SER A 106 -11.89 -7.14 5.83
CA SER A 106 -10.82 -6.81 6.79
C SER A 106 -9.99 -5.58 6.43
N HIS A 107 -9.88 -5.20 5.15
CA HIS A 107 -8.91 -4.19 4.71
C HIS A 107 -9.52 -3.05 3.87
N PHE A 108 -10.70 -3.22 3.27
CA PHE A 108 -11.21 -2.25 2.30
C PHE A 108 -12.72 -2.05 2.39
N SER A 109 -13.13 -1.09 3.23
CA SER A 109 -14.55 -0.68 3.34
C SER A 109 -15.12 -0.06 2.03
N SER A 110 -14.27 0.31 1.06
CA SER A 110 -14.69 0.98 -0.20
C SER A 110 -14.35 0.21 -1.50
N CYS A 111 -14.05 -1.09 -1.44
CA CYS A 111 -13.70 -1.88 -2.64
C CYS A 111 -14.87 -2.71 -3.19
N ALA A 112 -14.97 -2.78 -4.52
CA ALA A 112 -15.91 -3.65 -5.23
C ALA A 112 -15.26 -4.99 -5.60
N CYS A 113 -15.92 -6.10 -5.29
CA CYS A 113 -15.55 -7.42 -5.80
C CYS A 113 -16.17 -7.62 -7.20
N ILE A 114 -15.35 -7.73 -8.24
CA ILE A 114 -15.82 -8.09 -9.58
C ILE A 114 -16.11 -9.59 -9.60
N LYS A 115 -17.37 -9.96 -9.86
CA LYS A 115 -17.79 -11.36 -10.04
C LYS A 115 -17.70 -11.70 -11.52
N HIS A 116 -16.87 -12.65 -11.88
CA HIS A 116 -17.11 -13.43 -13.10
C HIS A 116 -17.98 -14.63 -12.70
N SER A 117 -19.18 -14.65 -13.29
CA SER A 117 -20.10 -15.79 -13.29
C SER A 117 -19.67 -16.76 -14.38
#